data_AF-A0A2P5NR50-F1
#
_entry.id   AF-A0A2P5NR50-F1
#
_cell.length_a   1.000
_cell.length_b   1.000
_cell.length_c   1.000
_cell.angle_alpha   90.00
_cell.angle_beta   90.00
_cell.angle_gamma   90.00
#
_symmetry.space_group_name_H-M   'P 1'
#
loop_
_entity.id
_entity.type
_entity.pdbx_description
1 polymer ?
#
loop_
_entity_poly.entity_id
_entity_poly.type
_entity_poly.pdbx_seq_one_letter_code
_entity_poly.pdbx_strand_id
1 'polypeptide(L)'
;MAGKSAFSPSEWKKVAQAPLLAGFAVSAADPSGFLGLLQEAFAEMRALSHARGAGGGELIRVVAGELLTSSGRADAREGVRTITQGATLDEIKTRSLAALEEIGSVVEAKAPGEAHEFKVWLIEIARSVAEAGLEDTFLGFGGIRMSEKEKATLGELSHIFRLEASEEPLGPTPPSEPSA
;
A
#
# COMPACT_ATOMS: atom_id res chain seq x y z
N MET A 1 15.76 12.43 -1.61
CA MET A 1 15.41 11.64 -2.81
C MET A 1 16.28 10.39 -2.81
N ALA A 2 15.73 9.28 -2.38
CA ALA A 2 16.30 7.95 -2.32
C ALA A 2 15.85 7.15 -3.55
N GLY A 3 16.81 6.75 -4.37
CA GLY A 3 16.57 5.82 -5.47
C GLY A 3 16.78 4.37 -5.07
N LYS A 4 16.66 3.46 -6.05
CA LYS A 4 16.93 2.02 -5.90
C LYS A 4 18.25 1.67 -5.20
N SER A 5 19.28 2.51 -5.34
CA SER A 5 20.60 2.34 -4.71
C SER A 5 20.60 2.45 -3.19
N ALA A 6 19.55 2.99 -2.57
CA ALA A 6 19.41 3.04 -1.11
C ALA A 6 19.11 1.67 -0.48
N PHE A 7 18.75 0.67 -1.29
CA PHE A 7 18.32 -0.66 -0.86
C PHE A 7 19.29 -1.73 -1.35
N SER A 8 19.51 -2.76 -0.53
CA SER A 8 20.12 -4.00 -0.99
C SER A 8 19.21 -4.71 -2.02
N PRO A 9 19.74 -5.65 -2.83
CA PRO A 9 18.92 -6.36 -3.81
C PRO A 9 17.71 -7.08 -3.20
N SER A 10 17.85 -7.65 -2.01
CA SER A 10 16.77 -8.31 -1.29
C SER A 10 15.73 -7.33 -0.75
N GLU A 11 16.17 -6.20 -0.18
CA GLU A 11 15.27 -5.14 0.27
C GLU A 11 14.51 -4.53 -0.91
N TRP A 12 15.19 -4.27 -2.03
CA TRP A 12 14.57 -3.71 -3.23
C TRP A 12 13.46 -4.61 -3.77
N LYS A 13 13.70 -5.93 -3.83
CA LYS A 13 12.64 -6.87 -4.25
C LYS A 13 11.40 -6.75 -3.38
N LYS A 14 11.58 -6.59 -2.05
CA LYS A 14 10.46 -6.39 -1.12
C LYS A 14 9.74 -5.05 -1.34
N VAL A 15 10.49 -3.96 -1.54
CA VAL A 15 9.92 -2.63 -1.80
C VAL A 15 9.17 -2.61 -3.14
N ALA A 16 9.73 -3.21 -4.19
CA ALA A 16 9.15 -3.25 -5.53
C ALA A 16 7.85 -4.07 -5.61
N GLN A 17 7.71 -5.13 -4.80
CA GLN A 17 6.47 -5.92 -4.75
C GLN A 17 5.37 -5.31 -3.88
N ALA A 18 5.70 -4.34 -3.01
CA ALA A 18 4.77 -3.80 -2.01
C ALA A 18 3.44 -3.30 -2.62
N PRO A 19 3.43 -2.63 -3.78
CA PRO A 19 2.18 -2.25 -4.46
C PRO A 19 1.25 -3.41 -4.79
N LEU A 20 1.81 -4.51 -5.32
CA LEU A 20 1.04 -5.72 -5.59
C LEU A 20 0.51 -6.31 -4.29
N LEU A 21 1.37 -6.40 -3.27
CA LEU A 21 1.03 -7.01 -2.00
C LEU A 21 -0.08 -6.24 -1.25
N ALA A 22 -0.09 -4.91 -1.31
CA ALA A 22 -1.15 -4.07 -0.74
C ALA A 22 -2.52 -4.35 -1.40
N GLY A 23 -2.56 -4.45 -2.73
CA GLY A 23 -3.78 -4.85 -3.45
C GLY A 23 -4.22 -6.28 -3.11
N PHE A 24 -3.27 -7.22 -2.96
CA PHE A 24 -3.58 -8.58 -2.56
C PHE A 24 -4.13 -8.69 -1.14
N ALA A 25 -3.62 -7.90 -0.19
CA ALA A 25 -4.06 -7.90 1.20
C ALA A 25 -5.55 -7.58 1.33
N VAL A 26 -6.02 -6.54 0.63
CA VAL A 26 -7.43 -6.14 0.65
C VAL A 26 -8.32 -7.11 -0.13
N SER A 27 -7.85 -7.63 -1.27
CA SER A 27 -8.58 -8.60 -2.08
C SER A 27 -8.79 -9.93 -1.34
N ALA A 28 -7.85 -10.34 -0.49
CA ALA A 28 -7.96 -11.56 0.30
C ALA A 28 -8.99 -11.43 1.43
N ALA A 29 -9.31 -10.20 1.87
CA ALA A 29 -10.32 -9.96 2.90
C ALA A 29 -11.74 -10.25 2.41
N ASP A 30 -11.99 -10.07 1.11
CA ASP A 30 -13.26 -10.41 0.47
C ASP A 30 -13.04 -10.92 -0.97
N PRO A 31 -12.93 -12.24 -1.18
CA PRO A 31 -12.47 -12.83 -2.46
C PRO A 31 -13.52 -12.81 -3.59
N SER A 32 -14.67 -12.17 -3.39
CA SER A 32 -15.93 -12.42 -4.12
C SER A 32 -15.94 -12.08 -5.63
N GLY A 33 -14.85 -11.60 -6.24
CA GLY A 33 -14.80 -11.36 -7.70
C GLY A 33 -13.46 -10.94 -8.31
N PHE A 34 -12.32 -11.11 -7.62
CA PHE A 34 -11.31 -10.04 -7.66
C PHE A 34 -10.05 -10.26 -8.55
N LEU A 35 -9.70 -11.48 -8.96
CA LEU A 35 -8.40 -11.70 -9.64
C LEU A 35 -8.28 -11.08 -11.05
N GLY A 36 -9.40 -10.87 -11.76
CA GLY A 36 -9.43 -10.19 -13.07
C GLY A 36 -9.27 -8.66 -12.94
N LEU A 37 -9.96 -8.06 -11.97
CA LEU A 37 -10.02 -6.62 -11.70
C LEU A 37 -8.71 -6.06 -11.12
N LEU A 38 -7.89 -6.90 -10.45
CA LEU A 38 -6.52 -6.53 -10.06
C LEU A 38 -5.71 -6.03 -11.27
N GLN A 39 -5.83 -6.70 -12.43
CA GLN A 39 -5.06 -6.30 -13.61
C GLN A 39 -5.47 -4.91 -14.14
N GLU A 40 -6.77 -4.60 -14.05
CA GLU A 40 -7.35 -3.33 -14.50
C GLU A 40 -6.99 -2.19 -13.52
N ALA A 41 -7.09 -2.41 -12.22
CA ALA A 41 -6.64 -1.46 -11.19
C ALA A 41 -5.13 -1.15 -11.30
N PHE A 42 -4.29 -2.14 -11.64
CA PHE A 42 -2.87 -1.88 -11.94
C PHE A 42 -2.67 -1.05 -13.21
N ALA A 43 -3.53 -1.18 -14.22
CA ALA A 43 -3.47 -0.38 -15.44
C ALA A 43 -3.84 1.09 -15.17
N GLU A 44 -4.90 1.34 -14.39
CA GLU A 44 -5.28 2.68 -13.95
C GLU A 44 -4.21 3.33 -13.07
N MET A 45 -3.57 2.54 -12.21
CA MET A 45 -2.50 3.03 -11.35
C MET A 45 -1.23 3.41 -12.12
N ARG A 46 -0.95 2.77 -13.27
CA ARG A 46 0.09 3.26 -14.20
C ARG A 46 -0.25 4.65 -14.71
N ALA A 47 -1.51 4.92 -15.02
CA ALA A 47 -1.97 6.23 -15.44
C ALA A 47 -1.83 7.27 -14.31
N LEU A 48 -2.16 6.91 -13.07
CA LEU A 48 -1.98 7.77 -11.89
C LEU A 48 -0.50 8.06 -11.57
N SER A 49 0.39 7.05 -11.68
CA SER A 49 1.83 7.24 -11.49
C SER A 49 2.47 8.14 -12.56
N HIS A 50 1.93 8.14 -13.78
CA HIS A 50 2.31 9.09 -14.84
C HIS A 50 1.73 10.49 -14.61
N ALA A 51 0.50 10.60 -14.07
CA ALA A 51 -0.16 11.88 -13.82
C ALA A 51 0.42 12.64 -12.61
N ARG A 52 0.92 11.95 -11.58
CA ARG A 52 1.44 12.55 -10.34
C ARG A 52 2.89 13.07 -10.46
N GLY A 53 3.27 13.56 -11.64
CA GLY A 53 4.61 14.04 -12.02
C GLY A 53 5.20 15.19 -11.17
N ALA A 54 4.54 15.63 -10.10
CA ALA A 54 5.00 16.70 -9.22
C ALA A 54 4.86 16.43 -7.70
N GLY A 55 4.35 15.26 -7.27
CA GLY A 55 4.06 15.03 -5.84
C GLY A 55 4.21 13.60 -5.31
N GLY A 56 4.72 12.66 -6.11
CA GLY A 56 5.14 11.35 -5.62
C GLY A 56 6.67 11.30 -5.58
N GLY A 57 7.24 11.04 -4.41
CA GLY A 57 8.69 10.90 -4.20
C GLY A 57 9.38 10.04 -5.24
N GLU A 58 10.69 10.26 -5.38
CA GLU A 58 11.55 9.51 -6.30
C GLU A 58 11.42 7.99 -6.11
N LEU A 59 11.25 7.51 -4.87
CA LEU A 59 11.03 6.11 -4.55
C LEU A 59 9.75 5.56 -5.23
N ILE A 60 8.63 6.30 -5.11
CA ILE A 60 7.36 5.91 -5.74
C ILE A 60 7.54 5.84 -7.26
N ARG A 61 8.21 6.84 -7.86
CA ARG A 61 8.48 6.86 -9.30
C ARG A 61 9.31 5.68 -9.76
N VAL A 62 10.39 5.34 -9.05
CA VAL A 62 11.28 4.22 -9.41
C VAL A 62 10.55 2.89 -9.24
N VAL A 63 9.77 2.71 -8.17
CA VAL A 63 8.96 1.49 -7.95
C VAL A 63 7.90 1.34 -9.04
N ALA A 64 7.16 2.41 -9.36
CA ALA A 64 6.18 2.40 -10.43
C ALA A 64 6.84 2.10 -11.79
N GLY A 65 8.00 2.70 -12.07
CA GLY A 65 8.80 2.44 -13.26
C GLY A 65 9.24 0.97 -13.39
N GLU A 66 9.67 0.34 -12.30
CA GLU A 66 10.03 -1.07 -12.27
C GLU A 66 8.82 -1.96 -12.62
N LEU A 67 7.64 -1.67 -12.04
CA LEU A 67 6.38 -2.37 -12.31
C LEU A 67 5.81 -2.11 -13.73
N LEU A 68 6.31 -1.10 -14.45
CA LEU A 68 6.02 -0.90 -15.87
C LEU A 68 6.82 -1.82 -16.79
N THR A 69 7.91 -2.42 -16.30
CA THR A 69 8.69 -3.40 -17.08
C THR A 69 8.11 -4.81 -16.96
N SER A 70 8.30 -5.64 -17.98
CA SER A 70 7.86 -7.05 -17.92
C SER A 70 8.62 -7.85 -16.86
N SER A 71 9.93 -7.60 -16.71
CA SER A 71 10.77 -8.27 -15.70
C SER A 71 10.37 -7.86 -14.28
N GLY A 72 10.26 -6.56 -14.01
CA GLY A 72 9.88 -6.06 -12.69
C GLY A 72 8.50 -6.55 -12.25
N ARG A 73 7.53 -6.65 -13.19
CA ARG A 73 6.24 -7.30 -12.90
C ARG A 73 6.36 -8.78 -12.56
N ALA A 74 7.17 -9.53 -13.31
CA ALA A 74 7.36 -10.95 -13.07
C ALA A 74 7.99 -11.19 -11.70
N ASP A 75 9.04 -10.43 -11.37
CA ASP A 75 9.73 -10.50 -10.08
C ASP A 75 8.81 -10.13 -8.91
N ALA A 76 8.04 -9.05 -9.06
CA ALA A 76 7.10 -8.62 -8.04
C ALA A 76 5.98 -9.64 -7.82
N ARG A 77 5.45 -10.25 -8.89
CA ARG A 77 4.45 -11.33 -8.80
C ARG A 77 5.01 -12.58 -8.12
N GLU A 78 6.24 -12.96 -8.45
CA GLU A 78 6.88 -14.12 -7.79
C GLU A 78 7.13 -13.87 -6.30
N GLY A 79 7.49 -12.64 -5.93
CA GLY A 79 7.59 -12.25 -4.53
C GLY A 79 6.27 -12.39 -3.78
N VAL A 80 5.16 -11.86 -4.33
CA VAL A 80 3.82 -12.00 -3.75
C VAL A 80 3.41 -13.48 -3.68
N ARG A 81 3.70 -14.25 -4.72
CA ARG A 81 3.45 -15.70 -4.76
C ARG A 81 4.21 -16.41 -3.64
N THR A 82 5.47 -16.06 -3.38
CA THR A 82 6.28 -16.64 -2.30
C THR A 82 5.65 -16.40 -0.93
N ILE A 83 5.05 -15.22 -0.71
CA ILE A 83 4.38 -14.88 0.55
C ILE A 83 3.07 -15.67 0.73
N THR A 84 2.35 -15.87 -0.36
CA THR A 84 0.96 -16.39 -0.36
C THR A 84 0.84 -17.88 -0.66
N GLN A 85 1.91 -18.53 -1.13
CA GLN A 85 1.88 -19.93 -1.54
C GLN A 85 1.47 -20.85 -0.37
N GLY A 86 0.48 -21.70 -0.62
CA GLY A 86 -0.04 -22.67 0.35
C GLY A 86 -0.83 -22.07 1.51
N ALA A 87 -1.13 -20.77 1.46
CA ALA A 87 -1.91 -20.07 2.48
C ALA A 87 -3.41 -20.07 2.15
N THR A 88 -4.24 -20.13 3.19
CA THR A 88 -5.66 -19.77 3.13
C THR A 88 -5.83 -18.26 2.94
N LEU A 89 -7.04 -17.79 2.59
CA LEU A 89 -7.29 -16.36 2.37
C LEU A 89 -6.98 -15.49 3.61
N ASP A 90 -7.32 -15.99 4.80
CA ASP A 90 -7.03 -15.29 6.06
C ASP A 90 -5.53 -15.21 6.34
N GLU A 91 -4.80 -16.30 6.07
CA GLU A 91 -3.35 -16.31 6.14
C GLU A 91 -2.70 -15.40 5.08
N ILE A 92 -3.27 -15.32 3.88
CA ILE A 92 -2.79 -14.41 2.83
C ILE A 92 -2.88 -12.96 3.30
N LYS A 93 -4.03 -12.56 3.86
CA LYS A 93 -4.20 -11.22 4.44
C LYS A 93 -3.15 -10.98 5.53
N THR A 94 -3.07 -11.88 6.51
CA THR A 94 -2.16 -11.75 7.67
C THR A 94 -0.69 -11.67 7.24
N ARG A 95 -0.25 -12.55 6.34
CA ARG A 95 1.13 -12.56 5.82
C ARG A 95 1.44 -11.32 4.99
N SER A 96 0.46 -10.82 4.23
CA SER A 96 0.63 -9.60 3.44
C SER A 96 0.79 -8.38 4.35
N LEU A 97 -0.02 -8.24 5.39
CA LEU A 97 0.10 -7.16 6.37
C LEU A 97 1.46 -7.19 7.09
N ALA A 98 1.89 -8.36 7.57
CA ALA A 98 3.20 -8.50 8.23
C ALA A 98 4.37 -8.13 7.30
N ALA A 99 4.31 -8.55 6.05
CA ALA A 99 5.33 -8.20 5.06
C ALA A 99 5.31 -6.70 4.69
N LEU A 100 4.13 -6.09 4.60
CA LEU A 100 3.98 -4.65 4.38
C LEU A 100 4.53 -3.84 5.57
N GLU A 101 4.29 -4.26 6.80
CA GLU A 101 4.87 -3.63 7.99
C GLU A 101 6.41 -3.68 7.97
N GLU A 102 6.99 -4.84 7.62
CA GLU A 102 8.44 -4.99 7.44
C GLU A 102 8.96 -4.03 6.36
N ILE A 103 8.30 -3.98 5.20
CA ILE A 103 8.66 -3.07 4.10
C ILE A 103 8.58 -1.61 4.54
N GLY A 104 7.52 -1.23 5.26
CA GLY A 104 7.35 0.11 5.80
C GLY A 104 8.53 0.51 6.70
N SER A 105 8.98 -0.41 7.55
CA SER A 105 10.14 -0.21 8.43
C SER A 105 11.45 -0.11 7.65
N VAL A 106 11.63 -0.90 6.59
CA VAL A 106 12.80 -0.81 5.69
C VAL A 106 12.83 0.55 4.99
N VAL A 107 11.69 1.04 4.49
CA VAL A 107 11.61 2.33 3.83
C VAL A 107 11.84 3.47 4.82
N GLU A 108 11.32 3.41 6.05
CA GLU A 108 11.64 4.38 7.11
C GLU A 108 13.14 4.44 7.40
N ALA A 109 13.82 3.29 7.46
CA ALA A 109 15.24 3.23 7.75
C ALA A 109 16.13 3.74 6.59
N LYS A 110 15.74 3.46 5.34
CA LYS A 110 16.56 3.72 4.14
C LYS A 110 16.21 5.02 3.43
N ALA A 111 14.95 5.42 3.49
CA ALA A 111 14.38 6.57 2.79
C ALA A 111 13.39 7.32 3.71
N PRO A 112 13.80 7.79 4.90
CA PRO A 112 12.90 8.40 5.88
C PRO A 112 12.12 9.60 5.32
N GLY A 113 12.72 10.38 4.42
CA GLY A 113 12.06 11.52 3.78
C GLY A 113 10.94 11.17 2.80
N GLU A 114 10.84 9.90 2.38
CA GLU A 114 9.83 9.41 1.43
C GLU A 114 8.97 8.30 2.02
N ALA A 115 9.23 7.88 3.27
CA ALA A 115 8.55 6.78 3.91
C ALA A 115 7.06 7.06 4.12
N HIS A 116 6.73 8.27 4.58
CA HIS A 116 5.34 8.68 4.77
C HIS A 116 4.54 8.61 3.47
N GLU A 117 5.02 9.29 2.41
CA GLU A 117 4.33 9.30 1.12
C GLU A 117 4.26 7.91 0.48
N PHE A 118 5.29 7.08 0.64
CA PHE A 118 5.29 5.71 0.11
C PHE A 118 4.22 4.85 0.79
N LYS A 119 4.11 4.92 2.13
CA LYS A 119 3.06 4.21 2.90
C LYS A 119 1.66 4.69 2.54
N VAL A 120 1.46 6.01 2.43
CA VAL A 120 0.18 6.58 1.96
C VAL A 120 -0.16 6.08 0.57
N TRP A 121 0.82 6.08 -0.34
CA TRP A 121 0.63 5.57 -1.68
C TRP A 121 0.16 4.11 -1.66
N LEU A 122 0.80 3.22 -0.89
CA LEU A 122 0.36 1.81 -0.77
C LEU A 122 -1.09 1.66 -0.26
N ILE A 123 -1.54 2.52 0.65
CA ILE A 123 -2.95 2.55 1.08
C ILE A 123 -3.87 3.01 -0.04
N GLU A 124 -3.48 4.03 -0.81
CA GLU A 124 -4.24 4.48 -1.99
C GLU A 124 -4.41 3.33 -2.99
N ILE A 125 -3.36 2.52 -3.22
CA ILE A 125 -3.43 1.32 -4.07
C ILE A 125 -4.47 0.33 -3.56
N ALA A 126 -4.38 -0.05 -2.28
CA ALA A 126 -5.32 -0.99 -1.68
C ALA A 126 -6.76 -0.45 -1.74
N ARG A 127 -6.95 0.86 -1.57
CA ARG A 127 -8.26 1.48 -1.69
C ARG A 127 -8.80 1.40 -3.12
N SER A 128 -8.02 1.80 -4.13
CA SER A 128 -8.43 1.74 -5.53
C SER A 128 -8.77 0.32 -5.96
N VAL A 129 -8.04 -0.67 -5.46
CA VAL A 129 -8.36 -2.09 -5.62
C VAL A 129 -9.73 -2.38 -5.01
N ALA A 130 -9.96 -2.13 -3.73
CA ALA A 130 -11.27 -2.37 -3.12
C ALA A 130 -12.43 -1.64 -3.82
N GLU A 131 -12.19 -0.44 -4.35
CA GLU A 131 -13.19 0.34 -5.10
C GLU A 131 -13.47 -0.23 -6.50
N ALA A 132 -12.45 -0.73 -7.21
CA ALA A 132 -12.60 -1.33 -8.55
C ALA A 132 -13.43 -2.62 -8.54
N GLY A 133 -13.43 -3.36 -7.42
CA GLY A 133 -14.31 -4.52 -7.21
C GLY A 133 -15.81 -4.23 -7.31
N LEU A 134 -16.19 -2.95 -7.21
CA LEU A 134 -17.58 -2.51 -7.11
C LEU A 134 -18.25 -2.28 -8.47
N GLU A 135 -17.48 -2.07 -9.55
CA GLU A 135 -18.03 -1.67 -10.85
C GLU A 135 -18.62 -2.83 -11.66
N ASP A 136 -18.32 -4.09 -11.34
CA ASP A 136 -18.81 -5.27 -12.10
C ASP A 136 -20.00 -6.00 -11.45
N THR A 137 -20.67 -5.40 -10.45
CA THR A 137 -22.00 -5.89 -9.99
C THR A 137 -23.13 -5.39 -10.90
N PHE A 138 -22.87 -5.40 -12.22
CA PHE A 138 -23.77 -4.94 -13.29
C PHE A 138 -24.91 -5.95 -13.56
N LEU A 139 -25.62 -6.34 -12.50
CA LEU A 139 -26.99 -6.87 -12.55
C LEU A 139 -27.98 -5.87 -11.93
N GLY A 140 -27.75 -4.57 -12.15
CA GLY A 140 -28.81 -3.55 -12.13
C GLY A 140 -29.50 -3.24 -10.80
N PHE A 141 -28.98 -3.68 -9.65
CA PHE A 141 -29.54 -3.34 -8.34
C PHE A 141 -28.47 -2.84 -7.36
N GLY A 142 -28.18 -1.54 -7.45
CA GLY A 142 -28.00 -0.62 -6.32
C GLY A 142 -26.98 -0.94 -5.22
N GLY A 143 -25.86 -0.19 -5.23
CA GLY A 143 -25.20 0.28 -4.00
C GLY A 143 -23.69 0.15 -3.98
N ILE A 144 -22.98 1.25 -4.29
CA ILE A 144 -21.53 1.41 -4.08
C ILE A 144 -21.23 1.28 -2.58
N ARG A 145 -20.66 0.17 -2.12
CA ARG A 145 -19.94 0.13 -0.84
C ARG A 145 -18.85 -0.94 -0.86
N MET A 146 -17.61 -0.50 -0.65
CA MET A 146 -16.55 -1.35 -0.12
C MET A 146 -17.09 -2.18 1.06
N SER A 147 -16.72 -3.45 1.12
CA SER A 147 -17.17 -4.33 2.19
C SER A 147 -16.59 -3.89 3.54
N GLU A 148 -17.26 -4.25 4.65
CA GLU A 148 -16.73 -3.96 5.99
C GLU A 148 -15.37 -4.65 6.22
N LYS A 149 -15.11 -5.78 5.55
CA LYS A 149 -13.82 -6.49 5.63
C LYS A 149 -12.70 -5.76 4.89
N GLU A 150 -13.01 -5.16 3.73
CA GLU A 150 -12.06 -4.33 2.98
C GLU A 150 -11.73 -3.05 3.74
N LYS A 151 -12.75 -2.38 4.29
CA LYS A 151 -12.55 -1.20 5.15
C LYS A 151 -11.72 -1.52 6.38
N ALA A 152 -12.01 -2.63 7.07
CA ALA A 152 -11.21 -3.08 8.21
C ALA A 152 -9.75 -3.31 7.80
N THR A 153 -9.50 -3.92 6.64
CA THR A 153 -8.15 -4.17 6.13
C THR A 153 -7.40 -2.87 5.79
N LEU A 154 -8.07 -1.84 5.26
CA LEU A 154 -7.47 -0.51 5.09
C LEU A 154 -7.14 0.16 6.43
N GLY A 155 -7.98 -0.02 7.44
CA GLY A 155 -7.69 0.43 8.81
C GLY A 155 -6.46 -0.27 9.38
N GLU A 156 -6.35 -1.58 9.20
CA GLU A 156 -5.18 -2.36 9.60
C GLU A 156 -3.91 -1.89 8.86
N LEU A 157 -3.98 -1.61 7.55
CA LEU A 157 -2.86 -1.03 6.79
C LEU A 157 -2.43 0.34 7.36
N SER A 158 -3.39 1.21 7.67
CA SER A 158 -3.12 2.53 8.26
C SER A 158 -2.44 2.40 9.63
N HIS A 159 -2.90 1.44 10.44
CA HIS A 159 -2.35 1.12 11.75
C HIS A 159 -0.92 0.58 11.67
N ILE A 160 -0.64 -0.45 10.86
CA ILE A 160 0.73 -1.00 10.73
C ILE A 160 1.72 0.02 10.16
N PHE A 161 1.23 0.94 9.32
CA PHE A 161 2.04 2.03 8.79
C PHE A 161 2.21 3.21 9.75
N ARG A 162 1.47 3.22 10.86
CA ARG A 162 1.46 4.29 11.87
C ARG A 162 1.15 5.65 11.24
N LEU A 163 0.19 5.66 10.31
CA LEU A 163 -0.30 6.86 9.66
C LEU A 163 -1.49 7.48 10.38
N GLU A 164 -2.00 6.81 11.42
CA GLU A 164 -2.88 7.43 12.41
C GLU A 164 -2.09 8.54 13.08
N ALA A 165 -2.60 9.78 12.96
CA ALA A 165 -1.94 10.98 13.42
C ALA A 165 -1.37 10.76 14.83
N SER A 166 -0.06 10.96 14.97
CA SER A 166 0.54 11.29 16.24
C SER A 166 -0.12 12.60 16.72
N GLU A 167 -1.29 12.52 17.34
CA GLU A 167 -1.66 13.50 18.36
C GLU A 167 -0.67 13.27 19.50
N GLU A 168 0.48 13.95 19.43
CA GLU A 168 1.28 14.22 20.60
C GLU A 168 0.36 14.95 21.59
N PRO A 169 0.04 14.40 22.77
CA PRO A 169 -0.64 15.19 23.77
C PRO A 169 0.35 16.25 24.21
N LEU A 170 0.17 17.47 23.69
CA LEU A 170 0.88 18.65 24.14
C LEU A 170 0.61 18.77 25.64
N GLY A 171 1.60 18.37 26.44
CA GLY A 171 1.54 18.43 27.88
C GLY A 171 1.15 19.84 28.34
N PRO A 172 0.55 19.97 29.54
CA PRO A 172 0.01 21.25 29.99
C PRO A 172 1.09 22.33 29.94
N THR A 173 0.80 23.40 29.21
CA THR A 173 1.59 24.64 29.20
C THR A 173 1.81 25.11 30.64
N PRO A 174 3.06 25.37 31.08
CA PRO A 174 3.29 25.90 32.42
C PRO A 174 2.63 27.28 32.56
N PRO A 175 2.10 27.62 33.75
CA PRO A 175 1.40 28.87 33.95
C PRO A 175 2.37 30.05 33.79
N SER A 176 1.95 31.05 33.01
CA SER A 176 2.64 32.33 32.88
C SER A 176 2.78 32.98 34.25
N GLU A 177 4.02 33.24 34.68
CA GLU A 177 4.29 34.09 35.84
C GLU A 177 3.74 35.50 35.60
N PRO A 178 3.10 36.13 36.60
CA PRO A 178 2.79 37.55 36.53
C PRO A 178 4.07 38.35 36.82
N SER A 179 4.53 39.13 35.83
CA SER A 179 5.53 40.18 36.07
C SER A 179 4.97 41.21 37.06
N ALA A 180 5.75 41.47 38.11
CA ALA A 180 5.59 42.56 39.06
C ALA A 180 5.81 43.94 38.42
#